data_AF-A0A8T4XTM8-F1
#
_entry.id   AF-A0A8T4XTM8-F1
#
_cell.length_a   1.000
_cell.length_b   1.000
_cell.length_c   1.000
_cell.angle_alpha   90.00
_cell.angle_beta   90.00
_cell.angle_gamma   90.00
#
_symmetry.space_group_name_H-M   'P 1'
#
loop_
_entity.id
_entity.type
_entity.pdbx_description
1 polymer ?
#
loop_
_entity_poly.entity_id
_entity_poly.type
_entity_poly.pdbx_seq_one_letter_code
_entity_poly.pdbx_strand_id
1 'polypeptide(L)'
;MDRGAPSISDTVSSTIREFNETSNMLRDMRIKLEKLNQLISSGEVSSQTAGSIRREYMSQLIGLLDRFFKLRAELEDLRIRCVVEMERARVDIGAAGSSDMISRLEELTIRIDDALEGLDMDSKLFIASQYTQYLKSPDVNQNALKEKKLVYRRFVDSIIESWLVDKADLESELSDLEKESNSLREQLKELWVRFMVGEYDRSEYDVKRSRLEEELSSMNTRITELRSRLDTIDERIIELTSVIGAEEVEETS
;
A
#
# COMPACT_ATOMS: atom_id res chain seq x y z
N MET A 1 8.36 -0.77 47.15
CA MET A 1 9.17 -1.46 46.12
C MET A 1 8.25 -1.73 44.95
N ASP A 2 8.07 -0.75 44.08
CA ASP A 2 7.20 -0.89 42.91
C ASP A 2 8.11 -1.20 41.71
N ARG A 3 8.21 -2.49 41.37
CA ARG A 3 9.09 -2.96 40.29
C ARG A 3 8.43 -2.67 38.94
N GLY A 4 8.84 -1.58 38.32
CA GLY A 4 9.22 -1.52 36.90
C GLY A 4 8.22 -2.05 35.87
N ALA A 5 6.95 -1.64 35.92
CA ALA A 5 6.11 -1.73 34.74
C ALA A 5 6.64 -0.72 33.70
N PRO A 6 6.98 -1.12 32.46
CA PRO A 6 7.37 -0.17 31.43
C PRO A 6 6.24 0.82 31.20
N SER A 7 6.57 2.10 31.01
CA SER A 7 5.55 3.10 30.72
C SER A 7 4.90 2.80 29.37
N ILE A 8 3.64 3.19 29.19
CA ILE A 8 2.92 3.01 27.90
C ILE A 8 3.76 3.59 26.75
N SER A 9 4.43 4.72 26.98
CA SER A 9 5.33 5.36 26.01
C SER A 9 6.51 4.48 25.61
N ASP A 10 7.12 3.76 26.56
CA ASP A 10 8.26 2.88 26.30
C ASP A 10 7.80 1.66 25.50
N THR A 11 6.65 1.09 25.85
CA THR A 11 6.05 -0.03 25.11
C THR A 11 5.71 0.38 23.68
N VAL A 12 5.01 1.50 23.48
CA VAL A 12 4.68 2.02 22.14
C VAL A 12 5.94 2.25 21.31
N SER A 13 6.96 2.88 21.89
CA SER A 13 8.20 3.16 21.16
C SER A 13 8.98 1.88 20.78
N SER A 14 9.01 0.87 21.66
CA SER A 14 9.64 -0.41 21.36
C SER A 14 8.87 -1.18 20.28
N THR A 15 7.55 -1.27 20.40
CA THR A 15 6.71 -1.99 19.43
C THR A 15 6.74 -1.33 18.05
N ILE A 16 6.68 0.00 17.97
CA ILE A 16 6.83 0.73 16.69
C ILE A 16 8.18 0.43 16.05
N ARG A 17 9.27 0.43 16.82
CA ARG A 17 10.61 0.13 16.28
C ARG A 17 10.65 -1.28 15.69
N GLU A 18 10.18 -2.28 16.43
CA GLU A 18 10.16 -3.66 15.95
C GLU A 18 9.23 -3.85 14.74
N PHE A 19 8.10 -3.14 14.72
CA PHE A 19 7.15 -3.14 13.60
C PHE A 19 7.79 -2.58 12.34
N ASN A 20 8.50 -1.45 12.45
CA ASN A 20 9.20 -0.82 11.35
C ASN A 20 10.37 -1.67 10.84
N GLU A 21 11.14 -2.29 11.73
CA GLU A 21 12.19 -3.24 11.36
C GLU A 21 11.62 -4.43 10.59
N THR A 22 10.53 -5.02 11.09
CA THR A 22 9.86 -6.16 10.44
C THR A 22 9.30 -5.76 9.07
N SER A 23 8.68 -4.58 8.97
CA SER A 23 8.17 -4.01 7.71
C SER A 23 9.27 -3.80 6.68
N ASN A 24 10.44 -3.32 7.10
CA ASN A 24 11.59 -3.15 6.21
C ASN A 24 12.15 -4.51 5.74
N MET A 25 12.21 -5.51 6.62
CA MET A 25 12.62 -6.86 6.21
C MET A 25 11.64 -7.49 5.21
N LEU A 26 10.34 -7.22 5.33
CA LEU A 26 9.33 -7.64 4.35
C LEU A 26 9.53 -6.97 2.99
N ARG A 27 9.82 -5.66 2.96
CA ARG A 27 10.18 -4.93 1.73
C ARG A 27 11.43 -5.53 1.08
N ASP A 28 12.48 -5.79 1.86
CA ASP A 28 13.70 -6.41 1.36
C ASP A 28 13.42 -7.79 0.77
N MET A 29 12.52 -8.56 1.40
CA MET A 29 12.16 -9.88 0.91
C MET A 29 11.38 -9.81 -0.41
N ARG A 30 10.47 -8.84 -0.55
CA ARG A 30 9.80 -8.55 -1.84
C ARG A 30 10.83 -8.33 -2.94
N ILE A 31 11.78 -7.42 -2.72
CA ILE A 31 12.82 -7.07 -3.70
C ILE A 31 13.69 -8.30 -4.05
N LYS A 32 14.07 -9.11 -3.06
CA LYS A 32 14.84 -10.34 -3.28
C LYS A 32 14.07 -11.34 -4.14
N LEU A 33 12.78 -11.50 -3.91
CA LEU A 33 11.92 -12.41 -4.69
C LEU A 33 11.70 -11.90 -6.11
N GLU A 34 11.49 -10.60 -6.31
CA GLU A 34 11.40 -9.96 -7.63
C GLU A 34 12.69 -10.16 -8.43
N LYS A 35 13.85 -9.91 -7.81
CA LYS A 35 15.15 -10.13 -8.46
C LYS A 35 15.37 -11.60 -8.82
N LEU A 36 14.97 -12.53 -7.95
CA LEU A 36 15.03 -13.95 -8.25
C LEU A 36 14.16 -14.30 -9.46
N ASN A 37 12.95 -13.73 -9.57
CA ASN A 37 12.07 -13.92 -10.72
C ASN A 37 12.72 -13.41 -12.02
N GLN A 38 13.37 -12.25 -11.99
CA GLN A 38 14.09 -11.70 -13.14
C GLN A 38 15.21 -12.63 -13.61
N LEU A 39 16.02 -13.16 -12.68
CA LEU A 39 17.12 -14.09 -12.99
C LEU A 39 16.63 -15.43 -13.56
N ILE A 40 15.44 -15.88 -13.15
CA ILE A 40 14.80 -17.05 -13.73
C ILE A 40 14.37 -16.75 -15.17
N SER A 41 13.71 -15.60 -15.39
CA SER A 41 13.23 -15.17 -16.71
C SER A 41 14.35 -14.91 -17.71
N SER A 42 15.51 -14.42 -17.25
CA SER A 42 16.70 -14.24 -18.10
C SER A 42 17.48 -15.53 -18.34
N GLY A 43 17.16 -16.61 -17.63
CA GLY A 43 17.86 -17.89 -17.74
C GLY A 43 19.25 -17.90 -17.09
N GLU A 44 19.60 -16.88 -16.30
CA GLU A 44 20.88 -16.76 -15.61
C GLU A 44 21.05 -17.78 -14.47
N VAL A 45 19.94 -18.28 -13.94
CA VAL A 45 19.92 -19.25 -12.84
C VAL A 45 19.15 -20.49 -13.24
N SER A 46 19.68 -21.67 -12.89
CA SER A 46 18.97 -22.93 -13.12
C SER A 46 17.69 -23.01 -12.29
N SER A 47 16.65 -23.64 -12.84
CA SER A 47 15.37 -23.83 -12.13
C SER A 47 15.54 -24.53 -10.77
N GLN A 48 16.48 -25.47 -10.67
CA GLN A 48 16.77 -26.17 -9.41
C GLN A 48 17.37 -25.23 -8.34
N THR A 49 18.37 -24.42 -8.71
CA THR A 49 18.99 -23.45 -7.78
C THR A 49 17.97 -22.40 -7.36
N ALA A 50 17.21 -21.87 -8.33
CA ALA A 50 16.16 -20.90 -8.07
C ALA A 50 15.07 -21.46 -7.15
N GLY A 51 14.65 -22.72 -7.34
CA GLY A 51 13.70 -23.39 -6.47
C GLY A 51 14.20 -23.58 -5.04
N SER A 52 15.50 -23.82 -4.85
CA SER A 52 16.10 -23.91 -3.51
C SER A 52 16.08 -22.54 -2.80
N ILE A 53 16.55 -21.49 -3.48
CA ILE A 53 16.58 -20.12 -2.94
C ILE A 53 15.15 -19.65 -2.62
N ARG A 54 14.21 -19.88 -3.53
CA ARG A 54 12.81 -19.50 -3.32
C ARG A 54 12.22 -20.14 -2.08
N ARG A 55 12.47 -21.44 -1.83
CA ARG A 55 11.98 -22.11 -0.61
C ARG A 55 12.55 -21.50 0.66
N GLU A 56 13.84 -21.15 0.65
CA GLU A 56 14.48 -20.48 1.79
C GLU A 56 13.85 -19.10 2.06
N TYR A 57 13.70 -18.29 1.01
CA TYR A 57 13.07 -16.97 1.10
C TYR A 57 11.62 -17.05 1.56
N MET A 58 10.85 -18.02 1.06
CA MET A 58 9.46 -18.23 1.50
C MET A 58 9.39 -18.66 2.98
N SER A 59 10.32 -19.50 3.44
CA SER A 59 10.38 -19.88 4.86
C SER A 59 10.65 -18.66 5.76
N GLN A 60 11.60 -17.80 5.38
CA GLN A 60 11.87 -16.54 6.08
C GLN A 60 10.67 -15.60 6.04
N LEU A 61 10.04 -15.46 4.87
CA LEU A 61 8.89 -14.61 4.64
C LEU A 61 7.72 -14.98 5.56
N ILE A 62 7.39 -16.27 5.69
CA ILE A 62 6.31 -16.73 6.57
C ILE A 62 6.54 -16.28 8.02
N GLY A 63 7.77 -16.44 8.53
CA GLY A 63 8.10 -15.99 9.88
C GLY A 63 7.98 -14.47 10.05
N LEU A 64 8.38 -13.69 9.04
CA LEU A 64 8.22 -12.24 9.04
C LEU A 64 6.74 -11.82 8.98
N LEU A 65 5.92 -12.49 8.18
CA LEU A 65 4.49 -12.21 8.08
C LEU A 65 3.77 -12.45 9.41
N ASP A 66 4.02 -13.58 10.07
CA ASP A 66 3.43 -13.87 11.37
C ASP A 66 3.87 -12.84 12.43
N ARG A 67 5.15 -12.45 12.43
CA ARG A 67 5.64 -11.38 13.32
C ARG A 67 4.98 -10.04 13.00
N PHE A 68 4.82 -9.71 11.73
CA PHE A 68 4.20 -8.46 11.28
C PHE A 68 2.76 -8.34 11.77
N PHE A 69 1.92 -9.36 11.53
CA PHE A 69 0.53 -9.32 11.97
C PHE A 69 0.39 -9.32 13.50
N LYS A 70 1.29 -10.00 14.20
CA LYS A 70 1.33 -9.94 15.66
C LYS A 70 1.64 -8.52 16.17
N LEU A 71 2.70 -7.90 15.66
CA LEU A 71 3.08 -6.53 16.04
C LEU A 71 2.00 -5.52 15.64
N ARG A 72 1.33 -5.73 14.50
CA ARG A 72 0.20 -4.90 14.06
C ARG A 72 -0.93 -4.95 15.08
N ALA A 73 -1.35 -6.15 15.49
CA ALA A 73 -2.39 -6.33 16.50
C ALA A 73 -2.00 -5.68 17.84
N GLU A 74 -0.74 -5.84 18.27
CA GLU A 74 -0.23 -5.19 19.48
C GLU A 74 -0.28 -3.65 19.39
N LEU A 75 0.02 -3.07 18.22
CA LEU A 75 -0.10 -1.62 17.99
C LEU A 75 -1.57 -1.16 17.99
N GLU A 76 -2.48 -1.91 17.37
CA GLU A 76 -3.92 -1.62 17.41
C GLU A 76 -4.45 -1.63 18.86
N ASP A 77 -4.03 -2.59 19.68
CA ASP A 77 -4.41 -2.66 21.10
C ASP A 77 -3.84 -1.50 21.91
N LEU A 78 -2.58 -1.12 21.67
CA LEU A 78 -1.95 0.03 22.32
C LEU A 78 -2.64 1.34 21.94
N ARG A 79 -3.04 1.48 20.67
CA ARG A 79 -3.81 2.63 20.18
C ARG A 79 -5.15 2.75 20.91
N ILE A 80 -5.92 1.66 20.98
CA ILE A 80 -7.20 1.62 21.70
C ILE A 80 -6.98 1.99 23.17
N ARG A 81 -5.93 1.46 23.80
CA ARG A 81 -5.59 1.79 25.19
C ARG A 81 -5.28 3.28 25.37
N CYS A 82 -4.53 3.90 24.46
CA CYS A 82 -4.27 5.34 24.50
C CYS A 82 -5.57 6.15 24.42
N VAL A 83 -6.48 5.80 23.51
CA VAL A 83 -7.78 6.47 23.35
C VAL A 83 -8.64 6.33 24.62
N VAL A 84 -8.72 5.12 25.21
CA VAL A 84 -9.49 4.90 26.44
C VAL A 84 -8.93 5.71 27.62
N GLU A 85 -7.60 5.77 27.77
CA GLU A 85 -6.97 6.56 28.83
C GLU A 85 -7.13 8.07 28.60
N MET A 86 -7.16 8.54 27.34
CA MET A 86 -7.50 9.93 27.01
C MET A 86 -8.92 10.27 27.44
N GLU A 87 -9.90 9.43 27.10
CA GLU A 87 -11.31 9.67 27.44
C GLU A 87 -11.54 9.64 28.96
N ARG A 88 -10.85 8.74 29.68
CA ARG A 88 -10.85 8.75 31.16
C ARG A 88 -10.28 10.06 31.71
N ALA A 89 -9.14 10.50 31.20
CA ALA A 89 -8.51 11.74 31.64
C ALA A 89 -9.40 12.97 31.38
N ARG A 90 -10.15 12.99 30.28
CA ARG A 90 -11.13 14.03 29.94
C ARG A 90 -12.33 14.07 30.90
N VAL A 91 -12.75 12.92 31.42
CA VAL A 91 -13.89 12.80 32.35
C VAL A 91 -13.50 13.09 33.81
N ASP A 92 -12.32 12.64 34.25
CA ASP A 92 -11.96 12.61 35.67
C ASP A 92 -11.40 13.93 36.24
N ILE A 93 -10.96 14.91 35.42
CA ILE A 93 -10.25 16.10 35.93
C ILE A 93 -10.62 17.36 35.15
N GLY A 94 -11.11 18.38 35.87
CA GLY A 94 -11.32 19.73 35.32
C GLY A 94 -10.03 20.33 34.73
N ALA A 95 -10.07 20.55 33.40
CA ALA A 95 -9.30 21.41 32.49
C ALA A 95 -7.78 21.67 32.69
N ALA A 96 -7.22 21.78 33.90
CA ALA A 96 -5.88 22.36 34.11
C ALA A 96 -4.75 21.33 34.35
N GLY A 97 -5.05 20.14 34.90
CA GLY A 97 -4.04 19.10 35.17
C GLY A 97 -3.97 17.97 34.14
N SER A 98 -5.02 17.81 33.32
CA SER A 98 -5.19 16.70 32.37
C SER A 98 -4.66 17.01 30.96
N SER A 99 -4.45 18.29 30.63
CA SER A 99 -4.07 18.70 29.27
C SER A 99 -2.75 18.09 28.81
N ASP A 100 -1.70 18.09 29.65
CA ASP A 100 -0.38 17.54 29.28
C ASP A 100 -0.43 16.02 29.04
N MET A 101 -1.15 15.29 29.89
CA MET A 101 -1.32 13.84 29.74
C MET A 101 -2.12 13.50 28.47
N ILE A 102 -3.20 14.24 28.20
CA ILE A 102 -3.99 14.06 26.96
C ILE A 102 -3.12 14.31 25.75
N SER A 103 -2.36 15.41 25.69
CA SER A 103 -1.49 15.72 24.56
C SER A 103 -0.42 14.64 24.33
N ARG A 104 0.13 14.06 25.40
CA ARG A 104 1.09 12.94 25.29
C ARG A 104 0.46 11.67 24.73
N LEU A 105 -0.78 11.35 25.13
CA LEU A 105 -1.50 10.19 24.60
C LEU A 105 -1.96 10.41 23.15
N GLU A 106 -2.31 11.63 22.78
CA GLU A 106 -2.59 12.04 21.40
C GLU A 106 -1.34 11.86 20.53
N GLU A 107 -0.18 12.32 21.00
CA GLU A 107 1.10 12.12 20.30
C GLU A 107 1.43 10.63 20.10
N LEU A 108 1.23 9.79 21.13
CA LEU A 108 1.42 8.35 21.00
C LEU A 108 0.46 7.72 19.98
N THR A 109 -0.80 8.16 19.96
CA THR A 109 -1.80 7.68 19.00
C THR A 109 -1.40 8.03 17.57
N ILE A 110 -0.98 9.28 17.32
CA ILE A 110 -0.48 9.72 16.01
C ILE A 110 0.72 8.88 15.58
N ARG A 111 1.70 8.66 16.47
CA ARG A 111 2.87 7.83 16.16
C ARG A 111 2.52 6.38 15.81
N ILE A 112 1.49 5.82 16.43
CA ILE A 112 1.00 4.48 16.10
C ILE A 112 0.33 4.48 14.72
N ASP A 113 -0.53 5.46 14.45
CA ASP A 113 -1.23 5.59 13.17
C ASP A 113 -0.23 5.78 12.01
N ASP A 114 0.77 6.65 12.19
CA ASP A 114 1.86 6.85 11.23
C ASP A 114 2.64 5.55 10.96
N ALA A 115 2.89 4.74 11.99
CA ALA A 115 3.57 3.46 11.84
C ALA A 115 2.70 2.45 11.08
N LEU A 116 1.41 2.34 11.42
CA LEU A 116 0.46 1.41 10.79
C LEU A 116 0.22 1.75 9.31
N GLU A 117 0.29 3.02 8.93
CA GLU A 117 0.14 3.51 7.56
C GLU A 117 1.45 3.66 6.78
N GLY A 118 2.61 3.50 7.43
CA GLY A 118 3.92 3.74 6.83
C GLY A 118 4.35 2.77 5.71
N LEU A 119 3.49 1.84 5.29
CA LEU A 119 3.71 0.90 4.18
C LEU A 119 3.14 1.45 2.87
N ASP A 120 3.94 1.40 1.80
CA ASP A 120 3.48 1.71 0.44
C ASP A 120 2.48 0.66 -0.07
N MET A 121 1.60 1.06 -0.99
CA MET A 121 0.55 0.21 -1.56
C MET A 121 1.10 -1.12 -2.10
N ASP A 122 2.21 -1.09 -2.84
CA ASP A 122 2.82 -2.31 -3.40
C ASP A 122 3.28 -3.27 -2.31
N SER A 123 3.86 -2.76 -1.23
CA SER A 123 4.24 -3.56 -0.06
C SER A 123 3.03 -4.12 0.66
N LYS A 124 1.98 -3.30 0.86
CA LYS A 124 0.74 -3.74 1.50
C LYS A 124 0.09 -4.88 0.70
N LEU A 125 -0.04 -4.73 -0.61
CA LEU A 125 -0.57 -5.76 -1.52
C LEU A 125 0.31 -7.01 -1.53
N PHE A 126 1.64 -6.87 -1.53
CA PHE A 126 2.56 -8.01 -1.45
C PHE A 126 2.34 -8.81 -0.15
N ILE A 127 2.36 -8.13 1.00
CA ILE A 127 2.13 -8.75 2.32
C ILE A 127 0.77 -9.45 2.32
N ALA A 128 -0.27 -8.76 1.84
CA ALA A 128 -1.61 -9.29 1.82
C ALA A 128 -1.70 -10.58 0.99
N SER A 129 -1.20 -10.57 -0.25
CA SER A 129 -1.24 -11.74 -1.15
C SER A 129 -0.45 -12.92 -0.60
N GLN A 130 0.74 -12.68 -0.04
CA GLN A 130 1.57 -13.75 0.51
C GLN A 130 0.95 -14.36 1.77
N TYR A 131 0.34 -13.52 2.62
CA TYR A 131 -0.36 -14.02 3.78
C TYR A 131 -1.62 -14.80 3.41
N THR A 132 -2.35 -14.40 2.37
CA THR A 132 -3.47 -15.19 1.84
C THR A 132 -3.03 -16.61 1.47
N GLN A 133 -1.91 -16.74 0.76
CA GLN A 133 -1.39 -18.04 0.34
C GLN A 133 -0.98 -18.88 1.55
N TYR A 134 -0.38 -18.25 2.57
CA TYR A 134 -0.05 -18.90 3.82
C TYR A 134 -1.28 -19.39 4.58
N LEU A 135 -2.34 -18.57 4.69
CA LEU A 135 -3.59 -18.95 5.37
C LEU A 135 -4.33 -20.10 4.69
N LYS A 136 -4.20 -20.25 3.37
CA LYS A 136 -4.75 -21.39 2.59
C LYS A 136 -3.97 -22.70 2.81
N SER A 137 -2.83 -22.67 3.48
CA SER A 137 -2.04 -23.87 3.74
C SER A 137 -2.75 -24.79 4.75
N PRO A 138 -2.82 -26.12 4.51
CA PRO A 138 -3.52 -27.07 5.38
C PRO A 138 -2.91 -27.24 6.78
N ASP A 139 -1.71 -26.69 7.02
CA ASP A 139 -0.95 -26.88 8.26
C ASP A 139 -1.32 -25.90 9.40
N VAL A 140 -2.29 -24.99 9.20
CA VAL A 140 -2.61 -23.95 10.18
C VAL A 140 -3.65 -24.40 11.21
N ASN A 141 -3.36 -24.21 12.50
CA ASN A 141 -4.25 -24.52 13.62
C ASN A 141 -5.55 -23.68 13.56
N GLN A 142 -6.72 -24.35 13.45
CA GLN A 142 -8.03 -23.74 13.22
C GLN A 142 -8.47 -22.68 14.25
N ASN A 143 -8.07 -22.79 15.52
CA ASN A 143 -8.46 -21.79 16.54
C ASN A 143 -7.60 -20.52 16.46
N ALA A 144 -6.29 -20.66 16.27
CA ALA A 144 -5.39 -19.53 16.04
C ALA A 144 -5.68 -18.85 14.69
N LEU A 145 -6.25 -19.60 13.74
CA LEU A 145 -6.63 -19.10 12.43
C LEU A 145 -7.71 -18.02 12.50
N LYS A 146 -8.71 -18.13 13.40
CA LYS A 146 -9.80 -17.13 13.49
C LYS A 146 -9.30 -15.74 13.90
N GLU A 147 -8.44 -15.67 14.91
CA GLU A 147 -7.85 -14.41 15.36
C GLU A 147 -6.94 -13.81 14.28
N LYS A 148 -6.08 -14.63 13.66
CA LYS A 148 -5.24 -14.23 12.53
C LYS A 148 -6.07 -13.71 11.34
N LYS A 149 -7.19 -14.37 11.02
CA LYS A 149 -8.12 -13.94 9.96
C LYS A 149 -8.75 -12.58 10.25
N LEU A 150 -9.12 -12.28 11.50
CA LEU A 150 -9.69 -10.98 11.86
C LEU A 150 -8.68 -9.84 11.66
N VAL A 151 -7.45 -10.01 12.14
CA VAL A 151 -6.38 -9.01 11.96
C VAL A 151 -6.05 -8.84 10.48
N TYR A 152 -5.98 -9.95 9.74
CA TYR A 152 -5.76 -9.92 8.30
C TYR A 152 -6.88 -9.20 7.54
N ARG A 153 -8.14 -9.44 7.91
CA ARG A 153 -9.29 -8.76 7.30
C ARG A 153 -9.21 -7.25 7.50
N ARG A 154 -8.98 -6.79 8.73
CA ARG A 154 -8.79 -5.35 9.02
C ARG A 154 -7.65 -4.75 8.20
N PHE A 155 -6.57 -5.50 8.00
CA PHE A 155 -5.48 -5.07 7.15
C PHE A 155 -5.91 -4.93 5.69
N VAL A 156 -6.65 -5.88 5.13
CA VAL A 156 -7.19 -5.77 3.77
C VAL A 156 -8.21 -4.62 3.65
N ASP A 157 -9.07 -4.42 4.65
CA ASP A 157 -9.99 -3.29 4.68
C ASP A 157 -9.21 -1.95 4.65
N SER A 158 -8.12 -1.84 5.44
CA SER A 158 -7.26 -0.64 5.41
C SER A 158 -6.57 -0.43 4.05
N ILE A 159 -6.25 -1.52 3.33
CA ILE A 159 -5.71 -1.43 1.97
C ILE A 159 -6.78 -0.84 1.04
N ILE A 160 -8.00 -1.37 1.09
CA ILE A 160 -9.12 -0.91 0.25
C ILE A 160 -9.41 0.57 0.52
N GLU A 161 -9.50 0.97 1.79
CA GLU A 161 -9.75 2.36 2.17
C GLU A 161 -8.66 3.29 1.64
N SER A 162 -7.38 2.94 1.84
CA SER A 162 -6.26 3.73 1.30
C SER A 162 -6.27 3.78 -0.22
N TRP A 163 -6.63 2.67 -0.89
CA TRP A 163 -6.71 2.63 -2.34
C TRP A 163 -7.84 3.49 -2.89
N LEU A 164 -9.00 3.55 -2.25
CA LEU A 164 -10.10 4.39 -2.70
C LEU A 164 -9.72 5.87 -2.71
N VAL A 165 -8.91 6.30 -1.74
CA VAL A 165 -8.36 7.67 -1.71
C VAL A 165 -7.36 7.87 -2.85
N ASP A 166 -6.33 7.01 -2.95
CA ASP A 166 -5.32 7.10 -4.00
C ASP A 166 -5.94 7.03 -5.42
N LYS A 167 -6.96 6.18 -5.60
CA LYS A 167 -7.67 6.01 -6.86
C LYS A 167 -8.39 7.28 -7.28
N ALA A 168 -9.06 7.96 -6.36
CA ALA A 168 -9.73 9.22 -6.67
C ALA A 168 -8.74 10.29 -7.15
N ASP A 169 -7.55 10.36 -6.52
CA ASP A 169 -6.49 11.28 -6.93
C ASP A 169 -5.94 10.92 -8.32
N LEU A 170 -5.70 9.63 -8.59
CA LEU A 170 -5.24 9.15 -9.89
C LEU A 170 -6.28 9.36 -11.00
N GLU A 171 -7.57 9.16 -10.72
CA GLU A 171 -8.67 9.43 -11.66
C GLU A 171 -8.77 10.93 -11.97
N SER A 172 -8.52 11.79 -11.00
CA SER A 172 -8.44 13.24 -11.22
C SER A 172 -7.26 13.62 -12.11
N GLU A 173 -6.05 13.11 -11.84
CA GLU A 173 -4.85 13.33 -12.68
C GLU A 173 -5.12 12.87 -14.12
N LEU A 174 -5.74 11.71 -14.28
CA LEU A 174 -6.09 11.15 -15.58
C LEU A 174 -7.10 12.04 -16.32
N SER A 175 -8.14 12.54 -15.64
CA SER A 175 -9.12 13.45 -16.24
C SER A 175 -8.46 14.73 -16.75
N ASP A 176 -7.51 15.28 -16.01
CA ASP A 176 -6.81 16.51 -16.40
C ASP A 176 -5.86 16.27 -17.58
N LEU A 177 -5.10 15.17 -17.58
CA LEU A 177 -4.28 14.76 -18.72
C LEU A 177 -5.11 14.51 -19.99
N GLU A 178 -6.31 13.93 -19.86
CA GLU A 178 -7.22 13.72 -21.00
C GLU A 178 -7.73 15.05 -21.58
N LYS A 179 -8.08 16.02 -20.72
CA LYS A 179 -8.46 17.37 -21.16
C LYS A 179 -7.31 18.05 -21.90
N GLU A 180 -6.09 17.96 -21.36
CA GLU A 180 -4.91 18.56 -21.98
C GLU A 180 -4.56 17.90 -23.32
N SER A 181 -4.62 16.56 -23.38
CA SER A 181 -4.47 15.77 -24.60
C SER A 181 -5.48 16.19 -25.68
N ASN A 182 -6.74 16.45 -25.29
CA ASN A 182 -7.76 16.95 -26.21
C ASN A 182 -7.48 18.38 -26.69
N SER A 183 -7.02 19.27 -25.81
CA SER A 183 -6.58 20.62 -26.17
C SER A 183 -5.44 20.58 -27.20
N LEU A 184 -4.43 19.72 -27.00
CA LEU A 184 -3.34 19.55 -27.96
C LEU A 184 -3.84 19.04 -29.33
N ARG A 185 -4.81 18.11 -29.34
CA ARG A 185 -5.44 17.65 -30.58
C ARG A 185 -6.20 18.78 -31.29
N GLU A 186 -6.84 19.68 -30.56
CA GLU A 186 -7.49 20.87 -31.14
C GLU A 186 -6.46 21.85 -31.71
N GLN A 187 -5.36 22.10 -30.99
CA GLN A 187 -4.25 22.93 -31.47
C GLN A 187 -3.62 22.36 -32.73
N LEU A 188 -3.45 21.04 -32.84
CA LEU A 188 -2.97 20.39 -34.06
C LEU A 188 -3.93 20.60 -35.25
N LYS A 189 -5.26 20.51 -35.03
CA LYS A 189 -6.26 20.81 -36.06
C LYS A 189 -6.19 22.27 -36.49
N GLU A 190 -6.10 23.19 -35.54
CA GLU A 190 -5.97 24.61 -35.82
C GLU A 190 -4.70 24.91 -36.62
N LEU A 191 -3.56 24.34 -36.20
CA LEU A 191 -2.27 24.48 -36.89
C LEU A 191 -2.36 24.02 -38.34
N TRP A 192 -3.04 22.90 -38.59
CA TRP A 192 -3.29 22.40 -39.94
C TRP A 192 -4.15 23.35 -40.77
N VAL A 193 -5.24 23.90 -40.21
CA VAL A 193 -6.08 24.88 -40.90
C VAL A 193 -5.29 26.13 -41.26
N ARG A 194 -4.52 26.68 -40.31
CA ARG A 194 -3.67 27.88 -40.53
C ARG A 194 -2.63 27.66 -41.62
N PHE A 195 -2.00 26.49 -41.65
CA PHE A 195 -1.11 26.09 -42.74
C PHE A 195 -1.86 26.03 -44.09
N MET A 196 -3.05 25.42 -44.13
CA MET A 196 -3.84 25.30 -45.36
C MET A 196 -4.31 26.64 -45.93
N VAL A 197 -4.58 27.64 -45.09
CA VAL A 197 -4.91 29.01 -45.54
C VAL A 197 -3.68 29.86 -45.84
N GLY A 198 -2.47 29.31 -45.66
CA GLY A 198 -1.21 29.96 -46.01
C GLY A 198 -0.67 30.94 -44.96
N GLU A 199 -1.16 30.90 -43.72
CA GLU A 199 -0.60 31.71 -42.63
C GLU A 199 0.81 31.23 -42.22
N TYR A 200 1.08 29.94 -42.39
CA TYR A 200 2.37 29.32 -42.11
C TYR A 200 2.99 28.77 -43.37
N ASP A 201 4.30 28.94 -43.51
CA ASP A 201 5.07 28.17 -44.47
C ASP A 201 5.27 26.72 -43.99
N ARG A 202 5.80 25.88 -44.87
CA ARG A 202 6.01 24.46 -44.58
C ARG A 202 6.98 24.23 -43.42
N SER A 203 8.04 25.04 -43.33
CA SER A 203 9.05 24.89 -42.28
C SER A 203 8.47 25.24 -40.91
N GLU A 204 7.72 26.34 -40.82
CA GLU A 204 7.08 26.76 -39.58
C GLU A 204 6.01 25.76 -39.13
N TYR A 205 5.20 25.26 -40.07
CA TYR A 205 4.22 24.21 -39.81
C TYR A 205 4.88 22.93 -39.27
N ASP A 206 5.91 22.43 -39.95
CA ASP A 206 6.57 21.18 -39.57
C ASP A 206 7.18 21.27 -38.16
N VAL A 207 7.83 22.39 -37.81
CA VAL A 207 8.40 22.60 -36.46
C VAL A 207 7.32 22.63 -35.39
N LYS A 208 6.24 23.40 -35.59
CA LYS A 208 5.14 23.48 -34.60
C LYS A 208 4.41 22.16 -34.47
N ARG A 209 4.17 21.45 -35.57
CA ARG A 209 3.50 20.15 -35.57
C ARG A 209 4.31 19.13 -34.79
N SER A 210 5.60 18.99 -35.10
CA SER A 210 6.45 18.00 -34.44
C SER A 210 6.52 18.22 -32.92
N ARG A 211 6.55 19.48 -32.46
CA ARG A 211 6.51 19.78 -31.03
C ARG A 211 5.19 19.35 -30.39
N LEU A 212 4.04 19.73 -30.98
CA LEU A 212 2.73 19.34 -30.45
C LEU A 212 2.52 17.81 -30.48
N GLU A 213 3.03 17.13 -31.50
CA GLU A 213 3.01 15.66 -31.60
C GLU A 213 3.86 15.00 -30.51
N GLU A 214 5.04 15.55 -30.19
CA GLU A 214 5.90 15.07 -29.11
C GLU A 214 5.23 15.24 -27.74
N GLU A 215 4.69 16.44 -27.46
CA GLU A 215 3.93 16.72 -26.23
C GLU A 215 2.73 15.77 -26.09
N LEU A 216 1.96 15.59 -27.18
CA LEU A 216 0.82 14.66 -27.21
C LEU A 216 1.24 13.21 -26.99
N SER A 217 2.37 12.78 -27.58
CA SER A 217 2.91 11.44 -27.40
C SER A 217 3.31 11.20 -25.94
N SER A 218 3.99 12.17 -25.31
CA SER A 218 4.37 12.09 -23.90
C SER A 218 3.15 11.97 -22.99
N MET A 219 2.11 12.78 -23.21
CA MET A 219 0.86 12.68 -22.45
C MET A 219 0.16 11.34 -22.63
N ASN A 220 0.07 10.82 -23.85
CA ASN A 220 -0.59 9.52 -24.10
C ASN A 220 0.16 8.37 -23.41
N THR A 221 1.50 8.42 -23.36
CA THR A 221 2.30 7.46 -22.58
C THR A 221 1.94 7.55 -21.11
N ARG A 222 1.91 8.75 -20.54
CA ARG A 222 1.55 8.97 -19.12
C ARG A 222 0.13 8.48 -18.79
N ILE A 223 -0.86 8.77 -19.64
CA ILE A 223 -2.23 8.27 -19.48
C ILE A 223 -2.25 6.74 -19.47
N THR A 224 -1.50 6.10 -20.37
CA THR A 224 -1.42 4.64 -20.47
C THR A 224 -0.77 4.02 -19.24
N GLU A 225 0.31 4.61 -18.72
CA GLU A 225 0.97 4.19 -17.48
C GLU A 225 0.03 4.28 -16.27
N LEU A 226 -0.70 5.39 -16.11
CA LEU A 226 -1.64 5.58 -15.00
C LEU A 226 -2.80 4.58 -15.07
N ARG A 227 -3.38 4.35 -16.25
CA ARG A 227 -4.42 3.34 -16.45
C ARG A 227 -3.92 1.94 -16.12
N SER A 228 -2.74 1.58 -16.62
CA SER A 228 -2.16 0.27 -16.31
C SER A 228 -1.93 0.08 -14.81
N ARG A 229 -1.52 1.14 -14.09
CA ARG A 229 -1.35 1.10 -12.63
C ARG A 229 -2.69 0.95 -11.90
N LEU A 230 -3.72 1.69 -12.31
CA LEU A 230 -5.09 1.57 -11.78
C LEU A 230 -5.60 0.13 -11.93
N ASP A 231 -5.56 -0.40 -13.15
CA ASP A 231 -6.04 -1.74 -13.47
C ASP A 231 -5.30 -2.81 -12.67
N THR A 232 -3.96 -2.70 -12.58
CA THR A 232 -3.13 -3.67 -11.83
C THR A 232 -3.48 -3.70 -10.34
N ILE A 233 -3.71 -2.54 -9.73
CA ILE A 233 -4.05 -2.48 -8.30
C ILE A 233 -5.49 -2.95 -8.07
N ASP A 234 -6.44 -2.53 -8.91
CA ASP A 234 -7.83 -2.99 -8.84
C ASP A 234 -7.92 -4.52 -8.95
N GLU A 235 -7.22 -5.13 -9.92
CA GLU A 235 -7.17 -6.59 -10.08
C GLU A 235 -6.67 -7.30 -8.82
N ARG A 236 -5.58 -6.78 -8.21
CA ARG A 236 -5.02 -7.36 -6.97
C ARG A 236 -5.96 -7.21 -5.79
N ILE A 237 -6.66 -6.08 -5.67
CA ILE A 237 -7.64 -5.86 -4.60
C ILE A 237 -8.84 -6.80 -4.77
N ILE A 238 -9.32 -6.99 -6.00
CA ILE A 238 -10.40 -7.94 -6.31
C ILE A 238 -9.96 -9.37 -5.94
N GLU A 239 -8.72 -9.76 -6.26
CA GLU A 239 -8.19 -11.07 -5.87
C GLU A 239 -8.19 -11.23 -4.34
N LEU A 240 -7.68 -10.24 -3.59
CA LEU A 240 -7.65 -10.28 -2.12
C LEU A 240 -9.05 -10.36 -1.50
N THR A 241 -10.00 -9.55 -1.97
CA THR A 241 -11.38 -9.56 -1.46
C THR A 241 -12.13 -10.83 -1.81
N SER A 242 -11.88 -11.41 -3.00
CA SER A 242 -12.50 -12.68 -3.39
C SER A 242 -12.14 -13.82 -2.43
N VAL A 243 -10.92 -13.82 -1.90
CA VAL A 243 -10.50 -14.85 -0.94
C VAL A 243 -11.17 -14.66 0.41
N ILE A 244 -11.28 -13.42 0.88
CA ILE A 244 -11.95 -13.13 2.16
C ILE A 244 -13.44 -13.44 2.07
N GLY A 245 -14.10 -13.09 0.96
CA GLY A 245 -15.53 -13.30 0.76
C GLY A 245 -15.94 -14.76 0.48
N ALA A 246 -15.10 -15.53 -0.21
CA ALA A 246 -15.38 -16.95 -0.48
C ALA A 246 -15.40 -17.80 0.80
N GLU A 247 -14.61 -17.43 1.82
CA GLU A 247 -14.57 -18.15 3.09
C GLU A 247 -15.81 -17.89 3.98
N GLU A 248 -16.50 -16.76 3.83
CA GLU A 248 -17.71 -16.45 4.61
C GLU A 248 -18.92 -17.29 4.21
N VAL A 249 -18.98 -17.71 2.94
CA VAL A 249 -20.04 -18.57 2.42
C VAL A 249 -19.87 -20.02 2.92
N GLU A 250 -18.63 -20.46 3.12
CA GLU A 250 -18.32 -21.78 3.70
C GLU A 250 -18.55 -21.84 5.22
N GLU A 251 -18.36 -20.74 5.96
CA GLU A 251 -18.65 -20.71 7.41
C GLU A 251 -20.15 -20.57 7.75
N THR A 252 -20.99 -20.22 6.77
CA THR A 252 -22.45 -20.06 6.92
C THR A 252 -23.29 -21.20 6.33
N SER A 253 -22.64 -22.20 5.71
CA SER A 253 -23.26 -23.40 5.11
C SER A 253 -23.05 -24.64 5.97
#